data_AF-A0A380ZGE1-F1
#
_entry.id   AF-A0A380ZGE1-F1
#
_cell.length_a   1.000
_cell.length_b   1.000
_cell.length_c   1.000
_cell.angle_alpha   90.00
_cell.angle_beta   90.00
_cell.angle_gamma   90.00
#
_symmetry.space_group_name_H-M   'P 1'
#
loop_
_entity.id
_entity.type
_entity.pdbx_description
1 polymer ?
#
loop_
_entity_poly.entity_id
_entity_poly.type
_entity_poly.pdbx_seq_one_letter_code
_entity_poly.pdbx_strand_id
1 'polypeptide(L)'
;MTSLQTSIDVELQVPFLYQDKNGKESLCKKLTFYRPTFKQAKQLAVLIGPQLAKTLLPAVEEDKTPLSNDVFVAKLCEALLTHEAMEGIAALLADMSHESVELIDRLDVVDILAVFKAFFAFFTQRQSSLPVNLEQN
;
A
#
# COMPACT_ATOMS: atom_id res chain seq x y z
N MET A 1 17.44 -0.25 -18.86
CA MET A 1 16.38 -1.25 -18.57
C MET A 1 15.91 -1.02 -17.16
N THR A 2 14.75 -0.39 -16.96
CA THR A 2 14.19 -0.21 -15.61
C THR A 2 13.45 -1.49 -15.23
N SER A 3 14.01 -2.25 -14.28
CA SER A 3 13.38 -3.46 -13.77
C SER A 3 12.08 -3.10 -13.06
N LEU A 4 11.02 -3.84 -13.36
CA LEU A 4 9.77 -3.79 -12.61
C LEU A 4 10.06 -4.03 -11.12
N GLN A 5 9.75 -3.09 -10.24
CA GLN A 5 9.84 -3.33 -8.79
C GLN A 5 8.83 -4.42 -8.40
N THR A 6 9.34 -5.58 -7.97
CA THR A 6 8.55 -6.76 -7.58
C THR A 6 8.33 -6.85 -6.08
N SER A 7 9.21 -6.22 -5.29
CA SER A 7 9.12 -6.17 -3.84
C SER A 7 9.67 -4.86 -3.29
N ILE A 8 9.21 -4.49 -2.09
CA ILE A 8 9.66 -3.35 -1.30
C ILE A 8 9.90 -3.83 0.13
N ASP A 9 11.06 -3.50 0.65
CA ASP A 9 11.39 -3.73 2.06
C ASP A 9 11.06 -2.49 2.89
N VAL A 10 10.40 -2.70 4.02
CA VAL A 10 10.07 -1.68 5.01
C VAL A 10 10.78 -2.04 6.30
N GLU A 11 11.80 -1.25 6.66
CA GLU A 11 12.44 -1.34 7.97
C GLU A 11 11.49 -0.75 9.03
N LEU A 12 11.28 -1.50 10.11
CA LEU A 12 10.41 -1.13 11.22
C LEU A 12 11.20 -0.26 12.21
N GLN A 13 10.65 0.90 12.55
CA GLN A 13 11.18 1.77 13.60
C GLN A 13 10.94 1.18 14.98
N VAL A 14 9.85 0.43 15.16
CA VAL A 14 9.51 -0.26 16.41
C VAL A 14 9.52 -1.77 16.18
N PRO A 15 10.68 -2.42 16.31
CA PRO A 15 10.77 -3.88 16.23
C PRO A 15 9.92 -4.56 17.30
N PHE A 16 9.33 -5.71 16.95
CA PHE A 16 8.52 -6.49 17.90
C PHE A 16 8.81 -8.00 17.81
N LEU A 17 8.65 -8.69 18.93
CA LEU A 17 8.87 -10.14 19.02
C LEU A 17 7.65 -10.90 18.50
N TYR A 18 7.82 -11.92 17.67
CA TYR A 18 6.74 -12.79 17.21
C TYR A 18 7.19 -14.25 17.18
N GLN A 19 6.24 -15.18 17.22
CA GLN A 19 6.53 -16.58 17.00
C GLN A 19 6.56 -16.86 15.51
N ASP A 20 7.69 -17.35 15.02
CA ASP A 20 7.81 -17.78 13.64
C ASP A 20 7.00 -19.06 13.36
N LYS A 21 6.98 -19.52 12.11
CA LYS A 21 6.27 -20.74 11.69
C LYS A 21 6.76 -22.02 12.39
N ASN A 22 7.89 -21.97 13.09
CA ASN A 22 8.47 -23.07 13.86
C ASN A 22 8.22 -22.92 15.37
N GLY A 23 7.43 -21.92 15.80
CA GLY A 23 7.14 -21.63 17.20
C GLY A 23 8.30 -20.95 17.94
N LYS A 24 9.34 -20.49 17.23
CA LYS A 24 10.49 -19.82 17.83
C LYS A 24 10.24 -18.32 17.90
N GLU A 25 10.51 -17.73 19.07
CA GLU A 25 10.52 -16.26 19.20
C GLU A 25 11.61 -15.64 18.33
N SER A 26 11.19 -14.73 17.46
CA SER A 26 12.03 -13.97 16.54
C SER A 26 11.66 -12.49 16.62
N LEU A 27 12.65 -11.62 16.40
CA LEU A 27 12.44 -10.18 16.38
C LEU A 27 12.16 -9.73 14.95
N CYS A 28 10.94 -9.25 14.70
CA CYS A 28 10.58 -8.62 13.43
C CYS A 28 11.17 -7.22 13.39
N LYS A 29 12.09 -6.97 12.46
CA LYS A 29 12.69 -5.65 12.20
C LYS A 29 12.35 -5.11 10.81
N LYS A 30 11.87 -5.97 9.92
CA LYS A 30 11.66 -5.65 8.52
C LYS A 30 10.48 -6.45 7.99
N LEU A 31 9.65 -5.81 7.18
CA LEU A 31 8.63 -6.45 6.37
C LEU A 31 8.98 -6.33 4.89
N THR A 32 8.81 -7.41 4.13
CA THR A 32 8.93 -7.38 2.68
C THR A 32 7.55 -7.47 2.07
N PHE A 33 7.14 -6.43 1.34
CA PHE A 33 5.89 -6.42 0.59
C PHE A 33 6.16 -6.78 -0.86
N TYR A 34 5.30 -7.61 -1.43
CA TYR A 34 5.33 -7.97 -2.85
C TYR A 34 4.33 -7.13 -3.62
N ARG A 35 4.60 -6.99 -4.92
CA ARG A 35 3.75 -6.21 -5.81
C ARG A 35 2.31 -6.75 -5.81
N PRO A 36 1.29 -5.88 -5.67
CA PRO A 36 -0.09 -6.33 -5.57
C PRO A 36 -0.55 -7.03 -6.86
N THR A 37 -1.20 -8.17 -6.70
CA THR A 37 -1.89 -8.91 -7.77
C THR A 37 -3.21 -8.24 -8.13
N PHE A 38 -3.85 -8.66 -9.22
CA PHE A 38 -5.19 -8.15 -9.57
C PHE A 38 -6.24 -8.44 -8.49
N LYS A 39 -6.13 -9.58 -7.78
CA LYS A 39 -6.99 -9.90 -6.63
C LYS A 39 -6.86 -8.82 -5.54
N GLN A 40 -5.62 -8.51 -5.15
CA GLN A 40 -5.29 -7.52 -4.12
C GLN A 40 -5.68 -6.10 -4.55
N ALA A 41 -5.48 -5.75 -5.83
CA ALA A 41 -5.93 -4.48 -6.39
C ALA A 41 -7.46 -4.31 -6.33
N LYS A 42 -8.23 -5.38 -6.59
CA LYS A 42 -9.70 -5.35 -6.42
C LYS A 42 -10.10 -5.18 -4.97
N GLN A 43 -9.46 -5.91 -4.05
CA GLN A 43 -9.72 -5.78 -2.61
C GLN A 43 -9.47 -4.35 -2.14
N LEU A 44 -8.34 -3.76 -2.56
CA LEU A 44 -8.05 -2.36 -2.33
C LEU A 44 -9.16 -1.47 -2.87
N ALA A 45 -9.53 -1.61 -4.15
CA ALA A 45 -10.56 -0.77 -4.77
C ALA A 45 -11.92 -0.83 -4.04
N VAL A 46 -12.26 -1.96 -3.41
CA VAL A 46 -13.46 -2.06 -2.55
C VAL A 46 -13.28 -1.24 -1.27
N LEU A 47 -12.12 -1.33 -0.63
CA LEU A 47 -11.82 -0.65 0.64
C LEU A 47 -11.72 0.87 0.48
N ILE A 48 -10.99 1.35 -0.53
CA ILE A 48 -10.74 2.79 -0.72
C ILE A 48 -11.60 3.43 -1.80
N GLY A 49 -12.24 2.65 -2.68
CA GLY A 49 -12.96 3.18 -3.84
C GLY A 49 -14.03 4.21 -3.49
N PRO A 50 -14.93 3.95 -2.52
CA PRO A 50 -15.95 4.92 -2.12
C PRO A 50 -15.36 6.23 -1.56
N GLN A 51 -14.26 6.16 -0.81
CA GLN A 51 -13.61 7.34 -0.22
C GLN A 51 -12.76 8.09 -1.26
N LEU A 52 -12.11 7.37 -2.17
CA LEU A 52 -11.42 7.93 -3.33
C LEU A 52 -12.40 8.65 -4.25
N ALA A 53 -13.56 8.07 -4.56
CA ALA A 53 -14.58 8.73 -5.35
C ALA A 53 -15.03 10.04 -4.68
N LYS A 54 -15.30 10.02 -3.37
CA LYS A 54 -15.63 11.25 -2.62
C LYS A 54 -14.53 12.30 -2.63
N THR A 55 -13.26 11.89 -2.67
CA THR A 55 -12.11 12.81 -2.64
C THR A 55 -11.76 13.34 -4.02
N LEU A 56 -11.89 12.51 -5.06
CA LEU A 56 -11.49 12.81 -6.44
C LEU A 56 -12.61 13.44 -7.26
N LEU A 57 -13.89 13.07 -7.05
CA LEU A 57 -15.00 13.65 -7.81
C LEU A 57 -15.06 15.19 -7.67
N PRO A 58 -14.94 15.78 -6.47
CA PRO A 58 -14.90 17.24 -6.33
C PRO A 58 -13.67 17.88 -6.98
N ALA A 59 -12.51 17.19 -6.95
CA ALA A 59 -11.28 17.68 -7.57
C ALA A 59 -11.33 17.67 -9.10
N VAL A 60 -12.04 16.70 -9.69
CA VAL A 60 -12.29 16.60 -11.13
C VAL A 60 -13.37 17.59 -11.59
N GLU A 61 -14.39 17.85 -10.77
CA GLU A 61 -15.45 18.81 -11.08
C GLU A 61 -15.01 20.27 -10.94
N GLU A 62 -14.08 20.58 -10.02
CA GLU A 62 -13.66 21.97 -9.74
C GLU A 62 -12.44 22.46 -10.55
N ASP A 63 -11.81 21.64 -11.40
CA ASP A 63 -10.60 21.97 -12.19
C ASP A 63 -9.46 22.61 -11.34
N LYS A 64 -9.42 22.29 -10.04
CA LYS A 64 -8.48 22.86 -9.07
C LYS A 64 -7.28 21.94 -8.87
N THR A 65 -6.16 22.33 -9.50
CA THR A 65 -4.77 21.90 -9.25
C THR A 65 -4.48 20.39 -9.24
N PRO A 66 -3.42 19.93 -9.94
CA PRO A 66 -3.02 18.53 -9.88
C PRO A 66 -2.70 18.15 -8.42
N LEU A 67 -3.42 17.16 -7.91
CA LEU A 67 -3.25 16.65 -6.55
C LEU A 67 -1.84 16.06 -6.45
N SER A 68 -0.97 16.66 -5.63
CA SER A 68 0.38 16.14 -5.41
C SER A 68 0.30 14.70 -4.87
N ASN A 69 1.22 13.83 -5.29
CA ASN A 69 1.28 12.44 -4.84
C ASN A 69 1.30 12.33 -3.31
N ASP A 70 1.94 13.28 -2.61
CA ASP A 70 2.01 13.29 -1.15
C ASP A 70 0.64 13.62 -0.53
N VAL A 71 -0.10 14.56 -1.12
CA VAL A 71 -1.46 14.92 -0.67
C VAL A 71 -2.42 13.76 -0.94
N PHE A 72 -2.26 13.07 -2.07
CA PHE A 72 -3.07 11.90 -2.43
C PHE A 72 -2.82 10.75 -1.44
N VAL A 73 -1.55 10.44 -1.15
CA VAL A 73 -1.17 9.43 -0.15
C VAL A 73 -1.70 9.80 1.24
N ALA A 74 -1.62 11.07 1.65
CA ALA A 74 -2.16 11.51 2.94
C ALA A 74 -3.68 11.32 3.04
N LYS A 75 -4.43 11.69 1.99
CA LYS A 75 -5.88 11.51 1.91
C LYS A 75 -6.28 10.03 1.90
N LEU A 76 -5.49 9.20 1.24
CA LEU A 76 -5.65 7.76 1.24
C LEU A 76 -5.40 7.14 2.61
N CYS A 77 -4.35 7.59 3.32
CA CYS A 77 -4.12 7.15 4.70
C CYS A 77 -5.28 7.56 5.62
N GLU A 78 -5.80 8.79 5.50
CA GLU A 78 -6.96 9.25 6.26
C GLU A 78 -8.20 8.36 6.02
N ALA A 79 -8.43 8.00 4.76
CA ALA A 79 -9.45 7.06 4.32
C ALA A 79 -9.30 5.66 4.96
N LEU A 80 -8.07 5.13 4.92
CA LEU A 80 -7.73 3.79 5.40
C LEU A 80 -7.72 3.66 6.92
N LEU A 81 -7.47 4.75 7.66
CA LEU A 81 -7.45 4.78 9.13
C LEU A 81 -8.86 4.87 9.75
N THR A 82 -9.86 4.24 9.12
CA THR A 82 -11.21 4.06 9.68
C THR A 82 -11.37 2.62 10.17
N HIS A 83 -12.12 2.38 11.26
CA HIS A 83 -12.24 1.05 11.88
C HIS A 83 -12.60 -0.06 10.87
N GLU A 84 -13.53 0.22 9.95
CA GLU A 84 -13.98 -0.74 8.94
C GLU A 84 -12.93 -1.00 7.84
N ALA A 85 -12.17 0.03 7.44
CA ALA A 85 -11.10 -0.12 6.45
C ALA A 85 -9.84 -0.78 7.03
N MET A 86 -9.59 -0.62 8.34
CA MET A 86 -8.41 -1.15 9.02
C MET A 86 -8.36 -2.69 9.03
N GLU A 87 -9.48 -3.37 9.25
CA GLU A 87 -9.52 -4.84 9.19
C GLU A 87 -9.23 -5.36 7.77
N GLY A 88 -9.86 -4.72 6.78
CA GLY A 88 -9.66 -5.08 5.37
C GLY A 88 -8.24 -4.79 4.87
N ILE A 89 -7.63 -3.69 5.34
CA ILE A 89 -6.28 -3.32 4.94
C ILE A 89 -5.23 -4.22 5.62
N ALA A 90 -5.43 -4.63 6.87
CA ALA A 90 -4.55 -5.58 7.54
C ALA A 90 -4.51 -6.92 6.79
N ALA A 91 -5.67 -7.44 6.36
CA ALA A 91 -5.76 -8.64 5.54
C ALA A 91 -5.07 -8.49 4.17
N LEU A 92 -5.19 -7.32 3.54
CA LEU A 92 -4.51 -7.02 2.27
C LEU A 92 -2.99 -7.00 2.44
N LEU A 93 -2.51 -6.30 3.47
CA LEU A 93 -1.09 -6.16 3.77
C LEU A 93 -0.46 -7.51 4.11
N ALA A 94 -1.15 -8.34 4.89
CA ALA A 94 -0.73 -9.71 5.23
C ALA A 94 -0.58 -10.58 3.96
N ASP A 95 -1.57 -10.55 3.06
CA ASP A 95 -1.50 -11.28 1.78
C ASP A 95 -0.34 -10.79 0.90
N MET A 96 -0.06 -9.49 0.92
CA MET A 96 1.05 -8.89 0.18
C MET A 96 2.43 -9.12 0.79
N SER A 97 2.54 -9.37 2.09
CA SER A 97 3.82 -9.67 2.76
C SER A 97 4.04 -11.17 3.00
N HIS A 98 3.04 -12.01 2.72
CA HIS A 98 3.01 -13.43 3.09
C HIS A 98 3.14 -13.66 4.61
N GLU A 99 2.69 -12.70 5.40
CA GLU A 99 2.62 -12.77 6.86
C GLU A 99 1.17 -13.01 7.32
N SER A 100 0.99 -13.18 8.63
CA SER A 100 -0.34 -13.32 9.21
C SER A 100 -0.96 -11.95 9.52
N VAL A 101 -2.29 -11.89 9.60
CA VAL A 101 -3.01 -10.65 9.96
C VAL A 101 -2.63 -10.22 11.37
N GLU A 102 -2.49 -11.17 12.28
CA GLU A 102 -2.08 -10.92 13.66
C GLU A 102 -0.67 -10.31 13.75
N LEU A 103 0.22 -10.59 12.80
CA LEU A 103 1.52 -9.95 12.73
C LEU A 103 1.40 -8.49 12.29
N ILE A 104 0.56 -8.23 11.27
CA ILE A 104 0.30 -6.88 10.76
C ILE A 104 -0.38 -6.00 11.82
N ASP A 105 -1.33 -6.54 12.58
CA ASP A 105 -2.06 -5.82 13.64
C ASP A 105 -1.17 -5.36 14.80
N ARG A 106 0.05 -5.91 14.90
CA ARG A 106 1.03 -5.57 15.93
C ARG A 106 1.99 -4.46 15.51
N LEU A 107 1.86 -3.96 14.28
CA LEU A 107 2.65 -2.83 13.82
C LEU A 107 2.33 -1.58 14.64
N ASP A 108 3.38 -0.85 15.00
CA ASP A 108 3.21 0.45 15.61
C ASP A 108 2.62 1.45 14.59
N VAL A 109 1.88 2.44 15.08
CA VAL A 109 1.27 3.48 14.24
C VAL A 109 2.29 4.22 13.37
N VAL A 110 3.53 4.38 13.85
CA VAL A 110 4.62 5.00 13.09
C VAL A 110 5.03 4.13 11.90
N ASP A 111 5.03 2.81 12.08
CA ASP A 111 5.40 1.84 11.03
C ASP A 111 4.27 1.61 10.03
N ILE A 112 3.01 1.70 10.45
CA ILE A 112 1.84 1.63 9.56
C ILE A 112 1.93 2.70 8.45
N LEU A 113 2.36 3.93 8.79
CA LEU A 113 2.55 4.98 7.78
C LEU A 113 3.66 4.64 6.78
N ALA A 114 4.75 4.02 7.22
CA ALA A 114 5.83 3.57 6.34
C ALA A 114 5.36 2.44 5.42
N VAL A 115 4.57 1.50 5.96
CA VAL A 115 3.93 0.42 5.20
C VAL A 115 2.99 0.96 4.14
N PHE A 116 2.15 1.95 4.44
CA PHE A 116 1.28 2.57 3.44
C PHE A 116 2.07 3.29 2.34
N LYS A 117 3.14 3.99 2.68
CA LYS A 117 4.02 4.61 1.67
C LYS A 117 4.63 3.55 0.73
N ALA A 118 5.13 2.45 1.28
CA ALA A 118 5.66 1.34 0.50
C ALA A 118 4.59 0.71 -0.40
N PHE A 119 3.39 0.51 0.14
CA PHE A 119 2.25 0.02 -0.63
C PHE A 119 1.94 0.93 -1.83
N PHE A 120 1.84 2.25 -1.63
CA PHE A 120 1.53 3.19 -2.70
C PHE A 120 2.66 3.36 -3.72
N ALA A 121 3.91 3.11 -3.34
CA ALA A 121 5.05 3.15 -4.27
C ALA A 121 4.90 2.14 -5.42
N PHE A 122 4.19 1.02 -5.23
CA PHE A 122 3.89 0.09 -6.33
C PHE A 122 3.00 0.69 -7.43
N PHE A 123 2.24 1.75 -7.12
CA PHE A 123 1.31 2.41 -8.04
C PHE A 123 1.88 3.70 -8.63
N THR A 124 2.60 4.50 -7.83
CA THR A 124 3.14 5.80 -8.28
C THR A 124 4.37 5.65 -9.19
N GLN A 125 5.20 4.61 -9.02
CA GLN A 125 6.36 4.38 -9.88
C GLN A 125 6.03 3.92 -11.31
N ARG A 126 4.75 3.82 -11.69
CA ARG A 126 4.30 3.40 -13.03
C ARG A 126 3.24 4.26 -13.69
N GLN A 127 3.30 5.58 -13.47
CA GLN A 127 2.60 6.49 -14.38
C GLN A 127 3.48 6.98 -15.55
N SER A 128 4.77 6.61 -15.63
CA SER A 128 5.62 6.99 -16.78
C SER A 128 6.37 5.81 -17.39
N SER A 129 5.67 5.05 -18.20
CA SER A 129 6.21 4.68 -19.51
C SER A 129 5.02 4.56 -20.45
N LEU A 130 4.75 5.64 -21.19
CA LEU A 130 4.08 5.56 -22.49
C LEU A 130 4.54 4.28 -23.20
N PRO A 131 3.65 3.55 -23.89
CA PRO A 131 4.11 2.52 -24.80
C PRO A 131 5.03 3.20 -25.84
N VAL A 132 6.34 3.06 -25.66
CA VAL A 132 7.31 3.24 -26.74
C VAL A 132 7.08 2.04 -27.65
N ASN A 133 6.08 2.16 -28.53
CA ASN A 133 5.92 1.47 -29.81
C ASN A 133 4.49 1.68 -30.33
N LEU A 134 4.22 2.89 -30.82
CA LEU A 134 3.21 3.14 -31.86
C LEU A 134 3.77 4.10 -32.91
N GLU A 135 5.07 3.99 -33.19
CA GLU A 135 5.63 4.49 -34.44
C GLU A 135 6.31 3.32 -35.16
N GLN A 136 5.93 3.18 -36.43
CA GLN A 136 6.50 2.32 -37.47
C GLN A 136 5.95 0.88 -37.57
N ASN A 137 4.81 0.76 -38.25
CA ASN A 137 4.74 0.04 -39.53
C ASN A 137 3.68 0.68 -40.44
#